data_AF-A0A6A2F7I6-F1
#
_entry.id   AF-A0A6A2F7I6-F1
#
_cell.length_a   1.000
_cell.length_b   1.000
_cell.length_c   1.000
_cell.angle_alpha   90.00
_cell.angle_beta   90.00
_cell.angle_gamma   90.00
#
_symmetry.space_group_name_H-M   'P 1'
#
loop_
_entity.id
_entity.type
_entity.pdbx_description
1 polymer ?
#
loop_
_entity_poly.entity_id
_entity_poly.type
_entity_poly.pdbx_seq_one_letter_code
_entity_poly.pdbx_strand_id
1 'polypeptide(L)'
;MKHTEKEILDIAKDVLRKLEFPYDKSVELKAIAVDKKDNRFSKPTWVVAYQIAIQFTPRRLAFLYIDDETGAPLLIFHSHANVYLTLNEDGTIEKTVKRYGED
;
A
#
# COMPACT_ATOMS: atom_id res chain seq x y z
N MET A 1 7.82 -8.36 14.11
CA MET A 1 6.67 -8.37 13.19
C MET A 1 5.64 -9.37 13.70
N LYS A 2 4.36 -9.00 13.79
CA LYS A 2 3.23 -9.86 14.20
C LYS A 2 2.64 -10.64 13.03
N HIS A 3 2.63 -10.05 11.83
CA HIS A 3 2.18 -10.73 10.62
C HIS A 3 3.35 -11.39 9.88
N THR A 4 3.06 -12.46 9.15
CA THR A 4 3.96 -13.09 8.19
C THR A 4 3.90 -12.40 6.83
N GLU A 5 4.91 -12.62 5.99
CA GLU A 5 4.93 -12.08 4.62
C GLU A 5 3.69 -12.52 3.82
N LYS A 6 3.29 -13.79 3.95
CA LYS A 6 2.12 -14.34 3.26
C LYS A 6 0.82 -13.64 3.66
N GLU A 7 0.60 -13.44 4.96
CA GLU A 7 -0.58 -12.73 5.46
C GLU A 7 -0.62 -11.29 4.96
N ILE A 8 0.52 -10.60 4.94
CA ILE A 8 0.64 -9.23 4.43
C ILE A 8 0.34 -9.17 2.93
N LEU A 9 0.80 -10.14 2.15
CA LEU A 9 0.49 -10.22 0.73
C LEU A 9 -1.01 -10.45 0.46
N ASP A 10 -1.67 -11.24 1.30
CA ASP A 10 -3.11 -11.47 1.16
C ASP A 10 -3.94 -10.25 1.58
N ILE A 11 -3.52 -9.54 2.64
CA ILE A 11 -4.08 -8.22 3.02
C ILE A 11 -3.88 -7.23 1.88
N ALA A 12 -2.69 -7.14 1.30
CA ALA A 12 -2.40 -6.22 0.21
C ALA A 12 -3.30 -6.46 -1.01
N LYS A 13 -3.54 -7.72 -1.38
CA LYS A 13 -4.46 -8.07 -2.47
C LYS A 13 -5.89 -7.64 -2.16
N ASP A 14 -6.36 -7.85 -0.93
CA ASP A 14 -7.70 -7.42 -0.50
C ASP A 14 -7.86 -5.90 -0.58
N VAL A 15 -6.88 -5.16 -0.06
CA VAL A 15 -6.83 -3.69 -0.10
C VAL A 15 -6.86 -3.17 -1.54
N LEU A 16 -5.97 -3.68 -2.41
CA LEU A 16 -5.91 -3.25 -3.81
C LEU A 16 -7.20 -3.58 -4.57
N ARG A 17 -7.83 -4.72 -4.25
CA ARG A 17 -9.15 -5.09 -4.78
C ARG A 17 -10.25 -4.13 -4.34
N LYS A 18 -10.33 -3.81 -3.03
CA LYS A 18 -11.33 -2.89 -2.47
C LYS A 18 -11.21 -1.48 -3.00
N LEU A 19 -9.98 -1.03 -3.28
CA LEU A 19 -9.72 0.29 -3.84
C LEU A 19 -9.88 0.35 -5.37
N GLU A 20 -10.19 -0.78 -6.01
CA GLU A 20 -10.24 -0.91 -7.48
C GLU A 20 -8.94 -0.40 -8.15
N PHE A 21 -7.80 -0.52 -7.47
CA PHE A 21 -6.54 -0.02 -7.99
C PHE A 21 -6.05 -0.95 -9.12
N PRO A 22 -5.82 -0.42 -10.34
CA PRO A 22 -5.33 -1.24 -11.43
C PRO A 22 -3.84 -1.57 -11.23
N TYR A 23 -3.54 -2.85 -11.00
CA TYR A 23 -2.17 -3.35 -10.90
C TYR A 23 -1.93 -4.60 -11.76
N ASP A 24 -0.67 -4.80 -12.14
CA ASP A 24 -0.27 -5.91 -12.98
C ASP A 24 -0.26 -7.22 -12.18
N LYS A 25 -1.26 -8.05 -12.40
CA LYS A 25 -1.38 -9.38 -11.76
C LYS A 25 -0.36 -10.39 -12.27
N SER A 26 0.33 -10.12 -13.38
CA SER A 26 1.43 -10.96 -13.89
C SER A 26 2.74 -10.74 -13.15
N VAL A 27 2.84 -9.65 -12.36
CA VAL A 27 3.99 -9.35 -11.52
C VAL A 27 3.69 -9.76 -10.10
N GLU A 28 4.57 -10.59 -9.55
CA GLU A 28 4.47 -11.02 -8.16
C GLU A 28 4.64 -9.83 -7.21
N LEU A 29 3.68 -9.69 -6.29
CA LEU A 29 3.76 -8.73 -5.19
C LEU A 29 4.89 -9.17 -4.24
N LYS A 30 5.73 -8.24 -3.81
CA LYS A 30 6.80 -8.51 -2.83
C LYS A 30 6.59 -7.67 -1.58
N ALA A 31 6.63 -8.31 -0.42
CA ALA A 31 6.47 -7.65 0.86
C ALA A 31 7.80 -7.64 1.63
N ILE A 32 8.15 -6.49 2.20
CA ILE A 32 9.38 -6.31 2.98
C ILE A 32 9.00 -5.70 4.33
N ALA A 33 9.50 -6.29 5.40
CA ALA A 33 9.37 -5.75 6.75
C ALA A 33 10.24 -4.48 6.88
N VAL A 34 9.63 -3.37 7.26
CA VAL A 34 10.32 -2.10 7.53
C VAL A 34 10.47 -1.96 9.04
N ASP A 35 11.58 -2.48 9.58
CA ASP A 35 11.76 -2.53 11.04
C ASP A 35 12.11 -1.17 11.65
N LYS A 36 12.86 -0.25 10.99
CA LYS A 36 13.44 0.88 11.77
C LYS A 36 13.98 2.15 11.13
N LYS A 37 13.78 2.47 9.84
CA LYS A 37 14.37 3.71 9.25
C LYS A 37 13.50 4.45 8.24
N ASP A 38 12.21 4.16 8.21
CA ASP A 38 11.29 4.99 7.45
C ASP A 38 10.61 5.98 8.39
N ASN A 39 11.10 7.21 8.43
CA ASN A 39 10.59 8.28 9.30
C ASN A 39 9.10 8.60 9.06
N ARG A 40 8.47 8.01 8.05
CA ARG A 40 7.03 8.13 7.79
C ARG A 40 6.17 7.43 8.84
N PHE A 41 6.69 6.39 9.50
CA PHE A 41 5.89 5.58 10.43
C PHE A 41 6.63 5.34 11.74
N SER A 42 5.96 5.62 12.87
CA SER A 42 6.49 5.39 14.22
C SER A 42 6.30 3.95 14.71
N LYS A 43 5.68 3.09 13.89
CA LYS A 43 5.32 1.70 14.22
C LYS A 43 5.93 0.72 13.20
N PRO A 44 6.15 -0.55 13.59
CA PRO A 44 6.53 -1.60 12.64
C PRO A 44 5.55 -1.65 11.46
N THR A 45 6.08 -1.60 10.25
CA THR A 45 5.28 -1.44 9.03
C THR A 45 5.80 -2.39 7.96
N TRP A 46 4.92 -2.95 7.14
CA TRP A 46 5.29 -3.67 5.93
C TRP A 46 5.16 -2.77 4.72
N VAL A 47 6.08 -2.93 3.76
CA VAL A 47 5.95 -2.32 2.44
C VAL A 47 5.74 -3.40 1.40
N VAL A 48 4.68 -3.27 0.60
CA VAL A 48 4.34 -4.17 -0.49
C VAL A 48 4.53 -3.45 -1.82
N ALA A 49 5.49 -3.90 -2.61
CA ALA A 49 5.79 -3.33 -3.93
C ALA A 49 4.91 -3.97 -5.01
N TYR A 50 4.35 -3.14 -5.89
CA TYR A 50 3.52 -3.58 -7.01
C TYR A 50 3.66 -2.65 -8.22
N GLN A 51 3.29 -3.14 -9.41
CA GLN A 51 3.29 -2.33 -10.62
C GLN A 51 1.87 -1.87 -10.97
N ILE A 52 1.68 -0.57 -11.12
CA ILE A 52 0.44 0.01 -11.63
C ILE A 52 0.30 -0.35 -13.11
N ALA A 53 -0.88 -0.85 -13.49
CA ALA A 53 -1.21 -1.27 -14.84
C ALA A 53 -2.34 -0.41 -15.41
N ILE A 54 -2.02 0.78 -15.90
CA ILE A 54 -2.97 1.66 -16.58
C ILE A 54 -2.72 1.57 -18.09
N GLN A 55 -3.78 1.33 -18.86
CA GLN A 55 -3.72 1.21 -20.30
C GLN A 55 -3.06 2.45 -20.92
N PHE A 56 -2.18 2.24 -21.91
CA PHE A 56 -1.46 3.31 -22.64
C PHE A 56 -0.49 4.16 -21.80
N THR A 57 -0.17 3.75 -20.57
CA THR A 57 0.87 4.40 -19.76
C THR A 57 2.01 3.43 -19.44
N PRO A 58 3.25 3.90 -19.31
CA PRO A 58 4.34 3.08 -18.81
C PRO A 58 3.99 2.52 -17.43
N ARG A 59 4.34 1.25 -17.19
CA ARG A 59 4.21 0.63 -15.87
C ARG A 59 5.00 1.43 -14.85
N ARG A 60 4.39 1.66 -13.68
CA ARG A 60 5.01 2.44 -12.60
C ARG A 60 5.04 1.61 -11.33
N LEU A 61 6.16 1.67 -10.64
CA LEU A 61 6.28 1.05 -9.32
C LEU A 61 5.49 1.89 -8.30
N ALA A 62 4.72 1.19 -7.47
CA ALA A 62 3.99 1.74 -6.35
C ALA A 62 4.21 0.86 -5.12
N PHE A 63 3.98 1.46 -3.95
CA PHE A 63 4.25 0.84 -2.67
C PHE A 63 3.04 1.01 -1.77
N LEU A 64 2.49 -0.10 -1.27
CA LEU A 64 1.46 -0.10 -0.25
C LEU A 64 2.11 -0.34 1.12
N TYR A 65 1.84 0.53 2.07
CA TYR A 65 2.28 0.41 3.45
C TYR A 65 1.16 -0.16 4.31
N ILE A 66 1.48 -1.15 5.13
CA ILE A 66 0.54 -1.89 5.99
C ILE A 66 1.08 -1.90 7.42
N ASP A 67 0.26 -1.51 8.37
CA ASP A 67 0.56 -1.56 9.80
C ASP A 67 0.72 -3.02 10.24
N ASP A 68 1.88 -3.38 10.79
CA ASP A 68 2.15 -4.76 11.22
C ASP A 68 1.36 -5.16 12.48
N GLU A 69 0.88 -4.22 13.28
CA GLU A 69 0.10 -4.57 14.47
C GLU A 69 -1.35 -4.93 14.16
N THR A 70 -1.93 -4.24 13.19
CA THR A 70 -3.37 -4.28 12.91
C THR A 70 -3.71 -4.85 11.54
N GLY A 71 -2.74 -4.93 10.63
CA GLY A 71 -2.99 -5.24 9.22
C GLY A 71 -3.67 -4.10 8.46
N ALA A 72 -3.83 -2.92 9.08
CA ALA A 72 -4.51 -1.80 8.46
C ALA A 72 -3.66 -1.21 7.32
N PRO A 73 -4.25 -0.91 6.15
CA PRO A 73 -3.58 -0.15 5.11
C PRO A 73 -3.33 1.28 5.57
N LEU A 74 -2.13 1.80 5.32
CA LEU A 74 -1.71 3.13 5.77
C LEU A 74 -1.56 4.12 4.62
N LEU A 75 -0.87 3.71 3.56
CA LEU A 75 -0.44 4.62 2.50
C LEU A 75 -0.20 3.84 1.21
N ILE A 76 -0.65 4.38 0.09
CA ILE A 76 -0.10 4.05 -1.22
C ILE A 76 0.81 5.20 -1.65
N PHE A 77 2.06 4.87 -1.96
CA PHE A 77 3.06 5.78 -2.48
C PHE A 77 3.40 5.43 -3.92
N HIS A 78 3.29 6.40 -4.81
CA HIS A 78 3.85 6.32 -6.16
C HIS A 78 4.34 7.70 -6.59
N SER A 79 5.15 7.77 -7.66
CA SER A 79 5.98 8.94 -8.01
C SER A 79 5.30 10.31 -8.12
N HIS A 80 3.96 10.39 -8.12
CA HIS A 80 3.20 11.63 -8.32
C HIS A 80 2.20 11.94 -7.19
N ALA A 81 1.96 11.04 -6.24
CA ALA A 81 0.98 11.26 -5.18
C ALA A 81 1.22 10.35 -3.96
N ASN A 82 0.83 10.87 -2.80
CA ASN A 82 0.61 10.11 -1.59
C ASN A 82 -0.90 9.89 -1.45
N VAL A 83 -1.32 8.63 -1.38
CA VAL A 83 -2.73 8.27 -1.12
C VAL A 83 -2.81 7.67 0.27
N TYR A 84 -3.22 8.49 1.24
CA TYR A 84 -3.41 8.06 2.62
C TYR A 84 -4.68 7.23 2.72
N LEU A 85 -4.60 6.13 3.46
CA LEU A 85 -5.68 5.16 3.58
C LEU A 85 -6.16 5.10 5.03
N THR A 86 -7.46 4.94 5.23
CA THR A 86 -8.06 4.72 6.54
C THR A 86 -9.03 3.55 6.43
N LEU A 87 -8.82 2.54 7.27
CA LEU A 87 -9.72 1.40 7.38
C LEU A 87 -10.82 1.74 8.40
N ASN A 88 -12.06 1.78 7.92
CA ASN A 88 -13.22 2.01 8.75
C ASN A 88 -13.65 0.74 9.49
N GLU A 89 -14.45 0.89 10.55
CA GLU A 89 -14.95 -0.24 11.36
C GLU A 89 -15.78 -1.25 10.54
N ASP A 90 -16.45 -0.79 9.49
CA ASP A 90 -17.24 -1.60 8.56
C ASP A 90 -16.39 -2.34 7.51
N GLY A 91 -15.07 -2.15 7.53
CA GLY A 91 -14.13 -2.78 6.60
C GLY A 91 -13.97 -2.06 5.26
N THR A 92 -14.62 -0.90 5.08
CA THR A 92 -14.40 -0.01 3.92
C THR A 92 -13.08 0.76 4.07
N ILE A 93 -12.53 1.22 2.95
CA ILE A 93 -11.28 1.98 2.92
C ILE A 93 -11.56 3.37 2.36
N GLU A 94 -11.37 4.38 3.21
CA GLU A 94 -11.37 5.79 2.79
C GLU A 94 -9.98 6.18 2.25
N LYS A 95 -9.96 7.07 1.25
CA LYS A 95 -8.72 7.56 0.63
C LYS A 95 -8.65 9.08 0.64
N THR A 96 -7.53 9.62 1.09
CA THR A 96 -7.18 11.04 0.95
C THR A 96 -5.95 11.17 0.08
N VAL A 97 -6.05 11.92 -1.02
CA VAL A 97 -4.95 12.10 -1.98
C VAL A 97 -4.26 13.43 -1.71
N LYS A 98 -2.96 13.41 -1.44
CA LYS A 98 -2.09 14.60 -1.49
C LYS A 98 -1.15 14.50 -2.68
N ARG A 99 -1.27 15.44 -3.61
CA ARG A 99 -0.36 15.53 -4.76
C ARG A 99 0.93 16.25 -4.34
N TYR A 100 2.00 15.95 -5.06
CA TYR A 100 3.27 16.64 -4.84
C TYR A 100 3.11 18.15 -5.09
N GLY A 101 3.34 18.97 -4.06
CA GLY A 101 3.25 20.43 -4.14
C GLY A 101 1.94 21.07 -3.65
N GLU A 102 1.00 20.30 -3.11
CA GLU A 102 -0.21 20.81 -2.45
C GLU A 102 -0.08 20.63 -0.92
N ASP A 103 -0.08 21.73 -0.16
CA ASP A 103 -0.11 21.75 1.32
C ASP A 103 -1.50 21.38 1.86
#